data_AF-A0A6A6A0V3-F1
#
_entry.id   AF-A0A6A6A0V3-F1
#
_cell.length_a   1.000
_cell.length_b   1.000
_cell.length_c   1.000
_cell.angle_alpha   90.00
_cell.angle_beta   90.00
_cell.angle_gamma   90.00
#
_symmetry.space_group_name_H-M   'P 1'
#
loop_
_entity.id
_entity.type
_entity.pdbx_description
1 polymer ?
#
loop_
_entity_poly.entity_id
_entity_poly.type
_entity_poly.pdbx_seq_one_letter_code
_entity_poly.pdbx_strand_id
1 'polypeptide(L)'
;MKTVEERGGGARHVVFCTHVQDKSAVQIMSEWNNDQNNVALEHPSKSSTFVASMHHSFGSPASTFHVSFSQSMFGLGGPASANVIENVQIYFPTSQVTPEFQKQIEQDFAKFNEIVMRGSQGDVGLATGWVQEEQEHKDITEEKAKCFFVIRGWESMAYIEELTKQEVYKEAIPLLLAWNAPFKLVRICALFYAV
;
A
#
# COMPACT_ATOMS: atom_id res chain seq x y z
N MET A 1 -2.86 -7.81 -28.24
CA MET A 1 -2.17 -7.13 -27.13
C MET A 1 -0.90 -6.52 -27.69
N LYS A 2 -0.83 -5.18 -27.81
CA LYS A 2 0.36 -4.48 -28.28
C LYS A 2 0.91 -3.70 -27.09
N THR A 3 2.05 -4.13 -26.59
CA THR A 3 2.86 -3.40 -25.61
C THR A 3 3.47 -2.20 -26.34
N VAL A 4 3.13 -0.99 -25.91
CA VAL A 4 3.93 0.19 -26.24
C VAL A 4 4.88 0.36 -25.06
N GLU A 5 6.15 -0.04 -25.25
CA GLU A 5 7.21 0.41 -24.35
C GLU A 5 7.39 1.92 -24.58
N GLU A 6 6.82 2.74 -23.70
CA GLU A 6 7.26 4.14 -23.61
C GLU A 6 8.68 4.16 -23.04
N ARG A 7 9.65 4.36 -23.93
CA ARG A 7 11.03 4.67 -23.55
C ARG A 7 11.07 6.07 -22.93
N GLY A 8 10.79 6.17 -21.62
CA GLY A 8 11.23 7.32 -20.85
C GLY A 8 10.50 7.57 -19.52
N GLY A 9 11.11 7.18 -18.40
CA GLY A 9 11.01 7.85 -17.08
C GLY A 9 9.63 8.16 -16.49
N GLY A 10 8.56 7.54 -16.98
CA GLY A 10 7.20 7.68 -16.46
C GLY A 10 6.80 6.54 -15.53
N ALA A 11 5.61 6.64 -14.94
CA ALA A 11 5.00 5.51 -14.23
C ALA A 11 4.82 4.33 -15.20
N ARG A 12 5.22 3.13 -14.79
CA ARG A 12 5.04 1.89 -15.58
C ARG A 12 3.59 1.44 -15.59
N HIS A 13 2.91 1.67 -14.48
CA HIS A 13 1.55 1.21 -14.23
C HIS A 13 0.83 2.30 -13.44
N VAL A 14 -0.43 2.55 -13.80
CA VAL A 14 -1.34 3.42 -13.05
C VAL A 14 -2.69 2.73 -12.92
N VAL A 15 -3.20 2.66 -11.69
CA VAL A 15 -4.53 2.14 -11.39
C VAL A 15 -5.31 3.14 -10.59
N PHE A 16 -6.59 3.28 -10.96
CA PHE A 16 -7.58 4.09 -10.27
C PHE A 16 -8.52 3.17 -9.51
N CYS A 17 -8.72 3.49 -8.25
CA CYS A 17 -9.59 2.74 -7.35
C CYS A 17 -10.56 3.68 -6.64
N THR A 18 -11.73 3.16 -6.29
CA THR A 18 -12.64 3.83 -5.33
C THR A 18 -12.66 3.07 -4.04
N HIS A 19 -12.82 3.77 -2.91
CA HIS A 19 -13.01 3.07 -1.65
C HIS A 19 -14.36 2.34 -1.65
N VAL A 20 -14.36 1.13 -1.11
CA VAL A 20 -15.57 0.31 -0.99
C VAL A 20 -16.57 0.97 -0.04
N GLN A 21 -16.07 1.52 1.07
CA GLN A 21 -16.89 2.16 2.09
C GLN A 21 -17.23 3.62 1.79
N ASP A 22 -16.37 4.33 1.05
CA ASP A 22 -16.54 5.75 0.72
C ASP A 22 -16.29 6.01 -0.77
N LYS A 23 -17.37 5.99 -1.55
CA LYS A 23 -17.30 6.17 -3.00
C LYS A 23 -16.97 7.61 -3.43
N SER A 24 -16.85 8.55 -2.49
CA SER A 24 -16.44 9.92 -2.79
C SER A 24 -14.91 10.07 -2.91
N ALA A 25 -14.15 9.09 -2.43
CA ALA A 25 -12.70 9.07 -2.49
C ALA A 25 -12.19 8.20 -3.64
N VAL A 26 -11.30 8.78 -4.45
CA VAL A 26 -10.50 8.07 -5.45
C VAL A 26 -9.10 7.87 -4.90
N GLN A 27 -8.61 6.65 -4.96
CA GLN A 27 -7.21 6.32 -4.71
C GLN A 27 -6.53 6.03 -6.05
N ILE A 28 -5.40 6.68 -6.30
CA ILE A 28 -4.55 6.38 -7.46
C ILE A 28 -3.27 5.74 -6.97
N MET A 29 -2.90 4.62 -7.59
CA MET A 29 -1.65 3.93 -7.34
C MET A 29 -0.83 3.93 -8.61
N SER A 30 0.45 4.25 -8.50
CA SER A 30 1.37 4.28 -9.62
C SER A 30 2.71 3.66 -9.23
N GLU A 31 3.27 2.81 -10.09
CA GLU A 31 4.60 2.21 -9.91
C GLU A 31 5.61 2.87 -10.86
N TRP A 32 6.80 3.16 -10.36
CA TRP A 32 7.86 3.88 -11.07
C TRP A 32 9.15 3.03 -11.13
N ASN A 33 9.93 3.17 -12.19
CA ASN A 33 11.22 2.47 -12.31
C ASN A 33 12.26 3.03 -11.32
N ASN A 34 12.99 2.13 -10.67
CA ASN A 34 14.03 2.45 -9.69
C ASN A 34 15.36 2.93 -10.31
N ASP A 35 15.41 3.14 -11.65
CA ASP A 35 16.60 3.66 -12.35
C ASP A 35 16.97 5.09 -11.93
N GLN A 36 16.12 5.74 -11.13
CA GLN A 36 16.47 6.93 -10.37
C GLN A 36 16.92 6.52 -8.97
N ASN A 37 18.19 6.15 -8.85
CA ASN A 37 18.95 6.28 -7.60
C ASN A 37 18.55 7.62 -6.93
N ASN A 38 17.76 7.59 -5.86
CA ASN A 38 17.59 8.62 -4.82
C ASN A 38 17.53 10.11 -5.21
N VAL A 39 17.24 10.49 -6.47
CA VAL A 39 17.26 11.88 -6.96
C VAL A 39 15.93 12.27 -7.64
N ALA A 40 14.92 11.38 -7.64
CA ALA A 40 13.63 11.61 -8.30
C ALA A 40 12.77 12.75 -7.72
N LEU A 41 13.05 13.18 -6.48
CA LEU A 41 12.42 14.36 -5.88
C LEU A 41 13.15 15.67 -6.24
N GLU A 42 14.32 15.61 -6.89
CA GLU A 42 15.05 16.79 -7.40
C GLU A 42 14.90 17.02 -8.92
N HIS A 43 14.16 16.17 -9.64
CA HIS A 43 13.88 16.35 -11.08
C HIS A 43 12.39 16.53 -11.40
N PRO A 44 11.88 17.77 -11.23
CA PRO A 44 10.46 18.11 -11.20
C PRO A 44 9.85 18.37 -12.59
N SER A 45 10.21 17.63 -13.64
CA SER A 45 9.66 17.92 -14.99
C SER A 45 8.64 16.89 -15.49
N LYS A 46 8.77 15.61 -15.13
CA LYS A 46 7.85 14.55 -15.60
C LYS A 46 6.91 14.02 -14.51
N SER A 47 7.44 13.72 -13.32
CA SER A 47 6.62 13.45 -12.13
C SER A 47 5.69 14.63 -11.85
N SER A 48 6.19 15.86 -12.00
CA SER A 48 5.39 17.07 -11.84
C SER A 48 4.26 17.21 -12.85
N THR A 49 4.43 16.79 -14.10
CA THR A 49 3.37 16.92 -15.12
C THR A 49 2.25 15.92 -14.86
N PHE A 50 2.59 14.68 -14.49
CA PHE A 50 1.60 13.69 -14.07
C PHE A 50 0.87 14.13 -12.80
N VAL A 51 1.62 14.49 -11.76
CA VAL A 51 1.06 14.98 -10.49
C VAL A 51 0.20 16.23 -10.74
N ALA A 52 0.68 17.21 -11.51
CA ALA A 52 -0.10 18.41 -11.84
C ALA A 52 -1.39 18.09 -12.60
N SER A 53 -1.37 17.13 -13.53
CA SER A 53 -2.56 16.68 -14.26
C SER A 53 -3.58 16.00 -13.32
N MET A 54 -3.07 15.22 -12.37
CA MET A 54 -3.89 14.60 -11.32
C MET A 54 -4.50 15.66 -10.40
N HIS A 55 -3.71 16.64 -9.96
CA HIS A 55 -4.18 17.77 -9.17
C HIS A 55 -5.22 18.63 -9.91
N HIS A 56 -5.04 18.84 -11.21
CA HIS A 56 -6.01 19.57 -12.02
C HIS A 56 -7.35 18.83 -12.11
N SER A 57 -7.31 17.51 -12.23
CA SER A 57 -8.50 16.69 -12.45
C SER A 57 -9.25 16.33 -11.15
N PHE A 58 -8.52 16.10 -10.06
CA PHE A 58 -9.05 15.59 -8.80
C PHE A 58 -8.90 16.55 -7.61
N GLY A 59 -8.27 17.71 -7.82
CA GLY A 59 -7.90 18.62 -6.74
C GLY A 59 -6.68 18.11 -5.95
N SER A 60 -6.39 18.77 -4.83
CA SER A 60 -5.29 18.36 -3.96
C SER A 60 -5.59 17.03 -3.28
N PRO A 61 -4.62 16.07 -3.28
CA PRO A 61 -4.82 14.80 -2.60
C PRO A 61 -4.92 15.04 -1.09
N ALA A 62 -5.82 14.29 -0.45
CA ALA A 62 -5.89 14.27 1.01
C ALA A 62 -4.63 13.67 1.65
N SER A 63 -3.95 12.78 0.94
CA SER A 63 -2.71 12.12 1.37
C SER A 63 -1.91 11.60 0.18
N THR A 64 -0.58 11.64 0.27
CA THR A 64 0.35 11.07 -0.72
C THR A 64 1.43 10.26 0.01
N PHE A 65 1.73 9.07 -0.49
CA PHE A 65 2.69 8.15 0.12
C PHE A 65 3.66 7.64 -0.94
N HIS A 66 4.96 7.77 -0.70
CA HIS A 66 5.97 7.05 -1.48
C HIS A 66 6.44 5.86 -0.67
N VAL A 67 6.24 4.66 -1.22
CA VAL A 67 6.54 3.41 -0.53
C VAL A 67 7.52 2.60 -1.36
N SER A 68 8.58 2.15 -0.71
CA SER A 68 9.50 1.18 -1.29
C SER A 68 9.02 -0.23 -0.97
N PHE A 69 8.50 -0.92 -1.97
CA PHE A 69 8.13 -2.33 -1.88
C PHE A 69 9.29 -3.22 -2.35
N SER A 70 9.38 -4.41 -1.76
CA SER A 70 10.38 -5.42 -2.15
C SER A 70 10.08 -6.12 -3.48
N GLN A 71 8.87 -5.94 -4.01
CA GLN A 71 8.40 -6.53 -5.26
C GLN A 71 7.49 -5.56 -6.02
N SER A 72 7.25 -5.85 -7.30
CA SER A 72 6.30 -5.07 -8.09
C SER A 72 4.87 -5.22 -7.54
N MET A 73 4.14 -4.12 -7.53
CA MET A 73 2.75 -4.08 -7.08
C MET A 73 1.79 -4.59 -8.15
N PHE A 74 2.24 -4.58 -9.40
CA PHE A 74 1.45 -4.86 -10.60
C PHE A 74 1.96 -6.12 -11.31
N GLY A 75 1.18 -6.62 -12.27
CA GLY A 75 1.53 -7.85 -13.01
C GLY A 75 1.18 -9.14 -12.27
N LEU A 76 1.72 -10.27 -12.75
CA LEU A 76 1.38 -11.59 -12.24
C LEU A 76 1.83 -11.75 -10.78
N GLY A 77 0.88 -11.95 -9.86
CA GLY A 77 1.13 -12.04 -8.42
C GLY A 77 1.28 -10.68 -7.72
N GLY A 78 1.12 -9.57 -8.44
CA GLY A 78 1.11 -8.22 -7.86
C GLY A 78 -0.25 -7.93 -7.19
N PRO A 79 -0.28 -7.53 -5.91
CA PRO A 79 -1.55 -7.32 -5.19
C PRO A 79 -2.44 -6.23 -5.80
N ALA A 80 -1.86 -5.22 -6.47
CA ALA A 80 -2.62 -4.15 -7.12
C ALA A 80 -3.32 -4.61 -8.42
N SER A 81 -3.12 -5.87 -8.83
CA SER A 81 -3.83 -6.47 -9.95
C SER A 81 -5.16 -7.13 -9.58
N ALA A 82 -5.46 -7.21 -8.29
CA ALA A 82 -6.63 -7.90 -7.75
C ALA A 82 -7.93 -7.10 -7.93
N ASN A 83 -9.06 -7.80 -7.88
CA ASN A 83 -10.40 -7.17 -7.94
C ASN A 83 -10.66 -6.29 -6.71
N VAL A 84 -10.18 -6.74 -5.55
CA VAL A 84 -10.29 -6.05 -4.27
C VAL A 84 -8.90 -5.90 -3.69
N ILE A 85 -8.57 -4.70 -3.23
CA ILE A 85 -7.28 -4.40 -2.62
C ILE A 85 -7.53 -3.91 -1.19
N GLU A 86 -6.82 -4.52 -0.25
CA GLU A 86 -6.78 -4.09 1.14
C GLU A 86 -5.49 -3.31 1.38
N ASN A 87 -5.63 -2.03 1.77
CA ASN A 87 -4.53 -1.16 2.16
C ASN A 87 -4.57 -0.95 3.67
N VAL A 88 -3.46 -1.28 4.34
CA VAL A 88 -3.28 -1.04 5.76
C VAL A 88 -2.11 -0.09 5.96
N GLN A 89 -2.35 1.00 6.67
CA GLN A 89 -1.34 1.96 7.10
C GLN A 89 -1.20 1.81 8.60
N ILE A 90 0.00 1.49 9.09
CA ILE A 90 0.28 1.35 10.52
C ILE A 90 1.34 2.39 10.88
N TYR A 91 1.05 3.23 11.87
CA TYR A 91 1.86 4.38 12.21
C TYR A 91 2.59 4.17 13.53
N PHE A 92 3.88 4.52 13.54
CA PHE A 92 4.75 4.47 14.70
C PHE A 92 5.42 5.82 14.89
N PRO A 93 5.66 6.28 16.13
CA PRO A 93 6.48 7.47 16.38
C PRO A 93 7.86 7.32 15.72
N THR A 94 8.33 8.36 15.02
CA THR A 94 9.61 8.30 14.30
C THR A 94 10.76 7.89 15.20
N SER A 95 10.80 8.40 16.44
CA SER A 95 11.82 8.07 17.43
C SER A 95 11.93 6.57 17.78
N GLN A 96 10.84 5.81 17.59
CA GLN A 96 10.80 4.36 17.83
C GLN A 96 11.35 3.55 16.66
N VAL A 97 11.30 4.08 15.43
CA VAL A 97 11.58 3.32 14.21
C VAL A 97 13.08 3.26 13.90
N THR A 98 13.79 2.41 14.65
CA THR A 98 15.16 1.99 14.35
C THR A 98 15.18 0.85 13.32
N PRO A 99 16.31 0.54 12.67
CA PRO A 99 16.42 -0.61 11.77
C PRO A 99 16.03 -1.95 12.42
N GLU A 100 16.37 -2.14 13.70
CA GLU A 100 16.00 -3.33 14.48
C GLU A 100 14.49 -3.39 14.70
N PHE A 101 13.87 -2.24 14.99
CA PHE A 101 12.43 -2.13 15.13
C PHE A 101 11.73 -2.46 13.81
N GLN A 102 12.20 -1.89 12.68
CA GLN A 102 11.64 -2.19 11.36
C GLN A 102 11.69 -3.69 11.05
N LYS A 103 12.85 -4.31 11.29
CA LYS A 103 13.04 -5.75 11.11
C LYS A 103 12.10 -6.56 11.99
N GLN A 104 11.87 -6.15 13.24
CA GLN A 104 10.94 -6.81 14.15
C GLN A 104 9.50 -6.74 13.62
N ILE A 105 9.04 -5.57 13.18
CA ILE A 105 7.71 -5.38 12.59
C ILE A 105 7.53 -6.27 11.34
N GLU A 106 8.52 -6.28 10.44
CA GLU A 106 8.50 -7.12 9.25
C GLU A 106 8.44 -8.62 9.59
N GLN A 107 9.20 -9.07 10.59
CA GLN A 107 9.19 -10.46 11.05
C GLN A 107 7.87 -10.86 11.70
N ASP A 108 7.28 -10.00 12.53
CA ASP A 108 6.00 -10.28 13.16
C ASP A 108 4.86 -10.27 12.14
N PHE A 109 4.92 -9.37 11.16
CA PHE A 109 3.97 -9.38 10.05
C PHE A 109 4.13 -10.63 9.18
N ALA A 110 5.35 -11.09 8.93
CA ALA A 110 5.60 -12.33 8.20
C ALA A 110 5.00 -13.54 8.92
N LYS A 111 5.14 -13.63 10.25
CA LYS A 111 4.49 -14.69 11.07
C LYS A 111 2.97 -14.60 11.02
N PHE A 112 2.42 -13.39 11.17
CA PHE A 112 0.98 -13.15 11.02
C PHE A 112 0.50 -13.68 9.66
N ASN A 113 1.19 -13.31 8.59
CA ASN A 113 0.86 -13.74 7.24
C ASN A 113 0.93 -15.26 7.10
N GLU A 114 1.99 -15.89 7.60
CA GLU A 114 2.16 -17.34 7.52
C GLU A 114 0.98 -18.10 8.15
N ILE A 115 0.51 -17.65 9.32
CA ILE A 115 -0.63 -18.27 10.01
C ILE A 115 -1.92 -18.06 9.21
N VAL A 116 -2.19 -16.82 8.79
CA VAL A 116 -3.39 -16.45 8.01
C VAL A 116 -3.47 -17.22 6.70
N MET A 117 -2.34 -17.40 6.01
CA MET A 117 -2.28 -18.08 4.72
C MET A 117 -2.61 -19.58 4.79
N ARG A 118 -2.63 -20.19 5.98
CA ARG A 118 -3.05 -21.60 6.15
C ARG A 118 -4.55 -21.80 5.91
N GLY A 119 -5.37 -20.76 6.08
CA GLY A 119 -6.81 -20.79 5.88
C GLY A 119 -7.33 -19.79 4.84
N SER A 120 -6.45 -19.02 4.20
CA SER A 120 -6.86 -18.05 3.20
C SER A 120 -7.25 -18.73 1.88
N GLN A 121 -8.23 -18.13 1.21
CA GLN A 121 -8.61 -18.44 -0.16
C GLN A 121 -8.72 -17.12 -0.92
N GLY A 122 -8.50 -17.16 -2.24
CA GLY A 122 -8.60 -15.98 -3.09
C GLY A 122 -7.57 -14.88 -2.79
N ASP A 123 -6.44 -15.21 -2.16
CA ASP A 123 -5.28 -14.32 -2.04
C ASP A 123 -4.60 -14.23 -3.42
N VAL A 124 -4.44 -13.00 -3.91
CA VAL A 124 -3.82 -12.72 -5.22
C VAL A 124 -2.35 -12.33 -5.06
N GLY A 125 -2.02 -11.70 -3.94
CA GLY A 125 -0.68 -11.26 -3.64
C GLY A 125 -0.63 -10.35 -2.43
N LEU A 126 0.58 -10.12 -1.93
CA LEU A 126 0.87 -9.30 -0.77
C LEU A 126 2.16 -8.54 -1.02
N ALA A 127 2.17 -7.26 -0.68
CA ALA A 127 3.38 -6.47 -0.62
C ALA A 127 3.35 -5.56 0.61
N THR A 128 4.55 -5.34 1.15
CA THR A 128 4.77 -4.49 2.33
C THR A 128 5.95 -3.59 2.11
N GLY A 129 5.92 -2.41 2.73
CA GLY A 129 7.04 -1.49 2.68
C GLY A 129 6.89 -0.35 3.66
N TRP A 130 7.96 0.40 3.85
CA TRP A 130 7.95 1.61 4.65
C TRP A 130 7.72 2.82 3.77
N VAL A 131 6.86 3.73 4.25
CA VAL A 131 6.72 5.06 3.64
C VAL A 131 8.04 5.80 3.84
N GLN A 132 8.55 6.42 2.77
CA GLN A 132 9.82 7.12 2.77
C GLN A 132 9.76 8.38 3.64
N GLU A 133 8.67 9.14 3.51
CA GLU A 133 8.43 10.36 4.28
C GLU A 133 7.93 10.09 5.70
N GLU A 134 8.21 11.04 6.58
CA GLU A 134 7.50 11.16 7.84
C GLU A 134 6.11 11.76 7.62
N GLN A 135 5.13 11.30 8.40
CA GLN A 135 3.72 11.63 8.26
C GLN A 135 3.22 12.33 9.52
N GLU A 136 2.34 13.32 9.35
CA GLU A 136 1.52 13.82 10.46
C GLU A 136 0.43 12.79 10.78
N HIS A 137 0.18 12.50 12.06
CA HIS A 137 -0.88 11.58 12.47
C HIS A 137 -1.61 12.09 13.72
N LYS A 138 -2.94 12.10 13.69
CA LYS A 138 -3.77 12.68 14.77
C LYS A 138 -3.54 12.05 16.16
N ASP A 139 -3.16 10.78 16.20
CA ASP A 139 -2.94 10.02 17.44
C ASP A 139 -1.48 10.03 17.90
N ILE A 140 -0.57 10.67 17.14
CA ILE A 140 0.85 10.84 17.48
C ILE A 140 1.14 12.34 17.41
N THR A 141 1.00 13.03 18.55
CA THR A 141 0.99 14.50 18.60
C THR A 141 2.32 15.13 18.99
N GLU A 142 3.23 14.36 19.59
CA GLU A 142 4.51 14.87 20.12
C GLU A 142 5.61 14.90 19.04
N GLU A 143 5.45 14.09 17.99
CA GLU A 143 6.38 13.97 16.88
C GLU A 143 5.68 13.46 15.61
N LYS A 144 6.41 13.43 14.50
CA LYS A 144 5.91 12.80 13.26
C LYS A 144 5.96 11.28 13.36
N ALA A 145 5.25 10.62 12.46
CA ALA A 145 5.16 9.17 12.39
C ALA A 145 5.88 8.60 11.16
N LYS A 146 6.46 7.41 11.33
CA LYS A 146 6.81 6.51 10.23
C LYS A 146 5.66 5.52 10.01
N CYS A 147 5.40 5.19 8.74
CA CYS A 147 4.29 4.32 8.37
C CYS A 147 4.79 3.03 7.74
N PHE A 148 4.39 1.90 8.31
CA PHE A 148 4.47 0.59 7.67
C PHE A 148 3.21 0.39 6.84
N PHE A 149 3.39 0.17 5.54
CA PHE A 149 2.31 0.08 4.56
C PHE A 149 2.17 -1.36 4.07
N VAL A 150 0.94 -1.88 4.09
CA VAL A 150 0.59 -3.20 3.62
C VAL A 150 -0.43 -3.07 2.50
N ILE A 151 -0.20 -3.77 1.39
CA ILE A 151 -1.15 -3.91 0.28
C ILE A 151 -1.35 -5.39 0.03
N ARG A 152 -2.61 -5.84 0.11
CA ARG A 152 -2.98 -7.21 -0.21
C ARG A 152 -4.10 -7.25 -1.23
N GLY A 153 -3.93 -8.10 -2.24
CA GLY A 153 -4.91 -8.33 -3.29
C GLY A 153 -5.79 -9.54 -2.98
N TRP A 154 -7.09 -9.40 -3.24
CA TRP A 154 -8.10 -10.43 -3.05
C TRP A 154 -8.97 -10.60 -4.30
N GLU A 155 -9.37 -11.83 -4.59
CA GLU A 155 -10.31 -12.13 -5.67
C GLU A 155 -11.70 -11.52 -5.44
N SER A 156 -12.14 -11.42 -4.17
CA SER A 156 -13.41 -10.83 -3.79
C SER A 156 -13.46 -10.41 -2.32
N MET A 157 -14.42 -9.54 -1.98
CA MET A 157 -14.70 -9.17 -0.59
C MET A 157 -15.13 -10.35 0.28
N ALA A 158 -15.82 -11.34 -0.29
CA ALA A 158 -16.34 -12.49 0.45
C ALA A 158 -15.21 -13.33 1.08
N TYR A 159 -14.07 -13.46 0.40
CA TYR A 159 -12.90 -14.16 0.95
C TYR A 159 -12.30 -13.45 2.16
N ILE A 160 -12.25 -12.11 2.13
CA ILE A 160 -11.77 -11.30 3.26
C ILE A 160 -12.71 -11.51 4.46
N GLU A 161 -14.01 -11.34 4.24
CA GLU A 161 -15.03 -11.49 5.28
C GLU A 161 -15.00 -12.88 5.90
N GLU A 162 -14.83 -13.93 5.09
CA GLU A 162 -14.77 -15.28 5.59
C GLU A 162 -13.49 -15.56 6.37
N LEU A 163 -12.33 -15.11 5.88
CA LEU A 163 -11.06 -15.25 6.59
C LEU A 163 -11.13 -14.68 8.01
N THR A 164 -11.73 -13.49 8.17
CA THR A 164 -11.83 -12.84 9.50
C THR A 164 -12.65 -13.62 10.53
N LYS A 165 -13.48 -14.58 10.09
CA LYS A 165 -14.26 -15.45 10.98
C LYS A 165 -13.52 -16.72 11.39
N GLN A 166 -12.46 -17.09 10.67
CA GLN A 166 -11.73 -18.33 10.90
C GLN A 166 -10.86 -18.25 12.15
N GLU A 167 -10.64 -19.41 12.79
CA GLU A 167 -9.78 -19.51 13.99
C GLU A 167 -8.32 -19.12 13.70
N VAL A 168 -7.80 -19.40 12.51
CA VAL A 168 -6.44 -18.99 12.11
C VAL A 168 -6.26 -17.47 12.14
N TYR A 169 -7.30 -16.70 11.81
CA TYR A 169 -7.23 -15.24 11.88
C TYR A 169 -7.25 -14.75 13.33
N LYS A 170 -8.08 -15.37 14.18
CA LYS A 170 -8.12 -15.09 15.62
C LYS A 170 -6.82 -15.43 16.33
N GLU A 171 -6.13 -16.48 15.89
CA GLU A 171 -4.80 -16.86 16.37
C GLU A 171 -3.74 -15.84 15.94
N ALA A 172 -3.81 -15.35 14.71
CA ALA A 172 -2.79 -14.48 14.14
C ALA A 172 -2.90 -13.02 14.60
N ILE A 173 -4.12 -12.47 14.68
CA ILE A 173 -4.35 -11.03 14.91
C ILE A 173 -3.71 -10.46 16.19
N PRO A 174 -3.55 -11.21 17.31
CA PRO A 174 -2.85 -10.71 18.49
C PRO A 174 -1.39 -10.28 18.21
N LEU A 175 -0.72 -10.86 17.21
CA LEU A 175 0.63 -10.45 16.81
C LEU A 175 0.67 -8.98 16.37
N LEU A 176 -0.35 -8.54 15.61
CA LEU A 176 -0.45 -7.17 15.14
C LEU A 176 -0.96 -6.23 16.23
N LEU A 177 -1.90 -6.69 17.06
CA LEU A 177 -2.43 -5.90 18.18
C LEU A 177 -1.36 -5.62 19.25
N ALA A 178 -0.39 -6.52 19.41
CA ALA A 178 0.75 -6.33 20.32
C ALA A 178 1.64 -5.13 19.95
N TRP A 179 1.57 -4.64 18.72
CA TRP A 179 2.27 -3.42 18.31
C TRP A 179 1.75 -2.16 19.00
N ASN A 180 0.51 -2.19 19.51
CA ASN A 180 -0.15 -1.05 20.15
C ASN A 180 -0.06 0.24 19.31
N ALA A 181 -0.18 0.09 17.99
CA ALA A 181 0.01 1.15 17.02
C ALA A 181 -1.32 1.56 16.38
N PRO A 182 -1.56 2.86 16.16
CA PRO A 182 -2.69 3.29 15.37
C PRO A 182 -2.58 2.78 13.94
N PHE A 183 -3.69 2.32 13.38
CA PHE A 183 -3.76 1.86 12.00
C PHE A 183 -4.99 2.39 11.28
N LYS A 184 -4.88 2.48 9.96
CA LYS A 184 -5.97 2.80 9.04
C LYS A 184 -6.08 1.67 8.02
N LEU A 185 -7.27 1.06 7.99
CA LEU A 185 -7.63 0.04 7.03
C LEU A 185 -8.57 0.64 5.98
N VAL A 186 -8.19 0.58 4.71
CA VAL A 186 -9.04 1.00 3.59
C VAL A 186 -9.14 -0.15 2.61
N ARG A 187 -10.36 -0.47 2.19
CA ARG A 187 -10.60 -1.43 1.10
C ARG A 187 -11.02 -0.68 -0.13
N ILE A 188 -10.43 -1.03 -1.25
CA ILE A 188 -10.66 -0.35 -2.52
C ILE A 188 -10.95 -1.39 -3.60
N CYS A 189 -11.83 -1.05 -4.55
CA CYS A 189 -12.00 -1.83 -5.77
C CYS A 189 -11.22 -1.16 -6.88
N ALA A 190 -10.42 -1.94 -7.62
CA ALA A 190 -9.77 -1.46 -8.84
C ALA A 190 -10.84 -1.22 -9.90
N LEU A 191 -10.92 0.00 -10.40
CA LEU A 191 -11.92 0.35 -11.42
C LEU A 191 -11.36 0.19 -12.82
N PHE A 192 -10.11 0.56 -13.12
CA PHE A 192 -9.55 0.41 -14.47
C PHE A 192 -8.01 0.35 -14.43
N TYR A 193 -7.43 -0.40 -15.38
CA TYR A 193 -6.03 -0.27 -15.77
C TYR A 193 -5.93 0.78 -16.89
N ALA A 194 -5.17 1.85 -16.67
CA ALA A 194 -4.74 2.71 -17.76
C ALA A 194 -3.33 2.25 -18.18
N VAL A 195 -3.19 1.91 -19.47
CA VAL A 195 -1.94 1.49 -20.14
C VAL A 195 -1.03 2.69 -20.31
#